data_AF-A0AAW0KWB4-F1
#
_entry.id   AF-A0AAW0KWB4-F1
#
_cell.length_a   1.000
_cell.length_b   1.000
_cell.length_c   1.000
_cell.angle_alpha   90.00
_cell.angle_beta   90.00
_cell.angle_gamma   90.00
#
_symmetry.space_group_name_H-M   'P 1'
#
loop_
_entity.id
_entity.type
_entity.pdbx_description
1 polymer ?
#
loop_
_entity_poly.entity_id
_entity_poly.type
_entity_poly.pdbx_seq_one_letter_code
_entity_poly.pdbx_strand_id
1 'polypeptide(L)'
;MECEKKQNQYKKPNSIILKHVKFGYHYLISNAMYLFLVPLSTIALTHLSMDDLVHFSNHTMLNLVVVTLCIVIIVILATLYLMSRPRKVYLVNFSCYKPDQTLMCSKETFMKATKLTGSFTDESLAFQKKILERSGYGQKTYIAKTLLEVPINMSFDEARKEAGMVMFGVIDELLAKTGVKTKDIGILVVNCSLFNPTPSLSSMVVNRYKLRGNILSYNLGGMGCSAGLISIDLAKRLLQATEPTKTKRDLVSLRLC
;
A
#
# COMPACT_ATOMS: atom_id res chain seq x y z
N MET A 1 43.88 33.32 1.19
CA MET A 1 43.06 34.56 1.13
C MET A 1 42.27 34.49 -0.16
N GLU A 2 40.96 34.74 -0.07
CA GLU A 2 40.03 34.81 -1.21
C GLU A 2 39.43 33.48 -1.72
N CYS A 3 38.57 32.87 -0.90
CA CYS A 3 37.30 32.31 -1.38
C CYS A 3 36.27 32.19 -0.23
N GLU A 4 36.19 33.22 0.60
CA GLU A 4 35.31 33.28 1.79
C GLU A 4 34.05 34.13 1.55
N LYS A 5 33.51 34.11 0.34
CA LYS A 5 32.25 34.79 0.00
C LYS A 5 31.41 33.99 -0.99
N LYS A 6 30.86 32.86 -0.55
CA LYS A 6 29.65 32.24 -1.15
C LYS A 6 29.06 31.14 -0.25
N GLN A 7 28.85 31.46 1.03
CA GLN A 7 27.93 30.72 1.90
C GLN A 7 27.01 31.72 2.60
N ASN A 8 26.19 32.39 1.81
CA ASN A 8 24.93 32.92 2.30
C ASN A 8 23.84 32.37 1.38
N GLN A 9 22.78 31.89 2.02
CA GLN A 9 21.50 31.48 1.43
C GLN A 9 21.31 29.98 1.18
N TYR A 10 21.05 29.22 2.26
CA TYR A 10 19.79 28.45 2.36
C TYR A 10 19.52 28.08 3.83
N LYS A 11 18.98 29.05 4.58
CA LYS A 11 18.44 28.82 5.93
C LYS A 11 17.15 28.02 5.77
N LYS A 12 17.16 26.73 6.11
CA LYS A 12 15.96 25.88 6.15
C LYS A 12 15.50 25.65 7.60
N PRO A 13 14.70 26.54 8.19
CA PRO A 13 13.81 26.18 9.28
C PRO A 13 12.38 26.24 8.75
N ASN A 14 11.68 25.11 8.55
CA ASN A 14 10.20 25.08 8.45
C ASN A 14 9.56 23.69 8.21
N SER A 15 10.30 22.59 8.21
CA SER A 15 9.69 21.26 7.91
C SER A 15 8.86 20.67 9.06
N ILE A 16 9.16 21.03 10.31
CA ILE A 16 8.46 20.48 11.50
C ILE A 16 7.17 21.26 11.76
N ILE A 17 7.22 22.59 11.65
CA ILE A 17 6.05 23.47 11.82
C ILE A 17 4.98 23.17 10.76
N LEU A 18 5.36 22.94 9.50
CA LEU A 18 4.40 22.63 8.43
C LEU A 18 3.67 21.29 8.63
N LYS A 19 4.34 20.29 9.23
CA LYS A 19 3.75 18.97 9.53
C LYS A 19 2.73 19.07 10.66
N HIS A 20 3.04 19.80 11.73
CA HIS A 20 2.10 20.01 12.83
C HIS A 20 0.92 20.90 12.42
N VAL A 21 1.16 21.90 11.57
CA VAL A 21 0.08 22.73 11.01
C VAL A 21 -0.85 21.88 10.13
N LYS A 22 -0.33 20.98 9.28
CA LYS A 22 -1.19 20.08 8.48
C LYS A 22 -2.01 19.12 9.35
N PHE A 23 -1.44 18.58 10.42
CA PHE A 23 -2.14 17.67 11.32
C PHE A 23 -3.20 18.40 12.16
N GLY A 24 -2.86 19.59 12.67
CA GLY A 24 -3.78 20.47 13.38
C GLY A 24 -4.92 20.96 12.49
N TYR A 25 -4.63 21.33 11.24
CA TYR A 25 -5.63 21.77 10.27
C TYR A 25 -6.57 20.63 9.86
N HIS A 26 -6.04 19.41 9.67
CA HIS A 26 -6.87 18.23 9.41
C HIS A 26 -7.75 17.85 10.62
N TYR A 27 -7.23 17.99 11.84
CA TYR A 27 -7.99 17.75 13.07
C TYR A 27 -9.08 18.81 13.29
N LEU A 28 -8.73 20.09 13.11
CA LEU A 28 -9.65 21.22 13.18
C LEU A 28 -10.76 21.10 12.13
N ILE A 29 -10.46 20.72 10.89
CA ILE A 29 -11.48 20.50 9.86
C ILE A 29 -12.33 19.26 10.16
N SER A 30 -11.70 18.17 10.63
CA SER A 30 -12.43 16.93 10.93
C SER A 30 -13.40 17.09 12.09
N ASN A 31 -13.08 17.98 13.05
CA ASN A 31 -13.90 18.25 14.22
C ASN A 31 -14.54 19.64 14.20
N ALA A 32 -14.44 20.39 13.10
CA ALA A 32 -14.95 21.76 12.96
C ALA A 32 -16.45 21.80 13.28
N MET A 33 -17.20 20.80 12.80
CA MET A 33 -18.62 20.65 13.11
C MET A 33 -18.87 20.64 14.62
N TYR A 34 -18.16 19.82 15.39
CA TYR A 34 -18.31 19.79 16.86
C TYR A 34 -17.83 21.08 17.53
N LEU A 35 -16.75 21.67 17.02
CA LEU A 35 -16.15 22.90 17.56
C LEU A 35 -17.06 24.12 17.36
N PHE A 36 -17.90 24.13 16.32
CA PHE A 36 -18.91 25.16 16.09
C PHE A 36 -20.28 24.80 16.69
N LEU A 37 -20.71 23.54 16.66
CA LEU A 37 -22.02 23.12 17.19
C LEU A 37 -22.12 23.24 18.72
N VAL A 38 -21.05 22.91 19.46
CA VAL A 38 -21.07 22.94 20.93
C VAL A 38 -21.26 24.37 21.45
N PRO A 39 -20.47 25.39 21.04
CA PRO A 39 -20.69 26.76 21.45
C PRO A 39 -22.05 27.32 21.01
N LEU A 40 -22.50 27.00 19.80
CA LEU A 40 -23.79 27.47 19.28
C LEU A 40 -24.95 26.91 20.11
N SER A 41 -24.87 25.64 20.52
CA SER A 41 -25.87 25.00 21.38
C SER A 41 -25.87 25.58 22.80
N THR A 42 -24.69 25.92 23.35
CA THR A 42 -24.60 26.56 24.67
C THR A 42 -25.13 28.00 24.66
N ILE A 43 -24.84 28.77 23.59
CA ILE A 43 -25.31 30.15 23.43
C ILE A 43 -26.84 30.16 23.25
N ALA A 44 -27.38 29.24 22.45
CA ALA A 44 -28.82 29.08 22.29
C ALA A 44 -29.51 28.76 23.63
N LEU A 45 -28.91 27.90 24.47
CA LEU A 45 -29.46 27.50 25.76
C LEU A 45 -29.39 28.63 26.81
N THR A 46 -28.36 29.49 26.77
CA THR A 46 -28.24 30.64 27.68
C THR A 46 -29.13 31.82 27.32
N HIS A 47 -29.47 31.99 26.03
CA HIS A 47 -30.40 33.03 25.56
C HIS A 47 -31.89 32.67 25.75
N LEU A 48 -32.19 31.48 26.27
CA LEU A 48 -33.55 30.99 26.51
C LEU A 48 -34.11 31.36 27.91
N SER A 49 -33.46 32.27 28.64
CA SER A 49 -33.85 32.66 30.00
C SER A 49 -34.79 33.88 30.03
N MET A 50 -36.09 33.57 30.11
CA MET A 50 -37.27 34.28 30.67
C MET A 50 -37.55 35.80 30.51
N ASP A 51 -36.67 36.68 30.01
CA ASP A 51 -36.97 38.13 29.96
C ASP A 51 -37.17 38.77 28.57
N ASP A 52 -36.97 38.04 27.45
CA ASP A 52 -36.92 38.65 26.10
C ASP A 52 -38.21 38.53 25.24
N LEU A 53 -39.35 38.18 25.84
CA LEU A 53 -40.57 37.86 25.07
C LEU A 53 -41.24 39.07 24.39
N VAL A 54 -40.93 40.31 24.80
CA VAL A 54 -41.63 41.54 24.33
C VAL A 54 -40.80 42.35 23.32
N HIS A 55 -39.46 42.23 23.31
CA HIS A 55 -38.60 42.90 22.32
C HIS A 55 -38.46 42.11 20.99
N PHE A 56 -39.18 40.99 20.90
CA PHE A 56 -38.93 39.94 19.91
C PHE A 56 -39.38 40.30 18.48
N SER A 57 -40.36 41.20 18.29
CA SER A 57 -41.05 41.38 16.99
C SER A 57 -40.13 41.79 15.81
N ASN A 58 -39.20 42.73 16.00
CA ASN A 58 -38.24 43.13 14.95
C ASN A 58 -36.98 42.23 14.89
N HIS A 59 -36.65 41.52 15.98
CA HIS A 59 -35.51 40.61 16.03
C HIS A 59 -35.83 39.20 15.49
N THR A 60 -37.11 38.82 15.43
CA THR A 60 -37.59 37.50 14.98
C THR A 60 -37.22 37.25 13.52
N MET A 61 -37.38 38.24 12.64
CA MET A 61 -37.09 38.10 11.21
C MET A 61 -35.60 37.97 10.93
N LEU A 62 -34.76 38.79 11.59
CA LEU A 62 -33.30 38.69 11.47
C LEU A 62 -32.77 37.37 12.07
N ASN A 63 -33.29 36.92 13.22
CA ASN A 63 -32.92 35.63 13.79
C ASN A 63 -33.31 34.46 12.89
N LEU A 64 -34.48 34.50 12.25
CA LEU A 64 -34.89 33.45 11.32
C LEU A 64 -34.00 33.41 10.08
N VAL A 65 -33.62 34.56 9.53
CA VAL A 65 -32.67 34.67 8.40
C VAL A 65 -31.28 34.17 8.80
N VAL A 66 -30.79 34.52 10.00
CA VAL A 66 -29.49 34.06 10.50
C VAL A 66 -29.49 32.55 10.77
N VAL A 67 -30.54 32.00 11.38
CA VAL A 67 -30.65 30.56 11.66
C VAL A 67 -30.74 29.76 10.34
N THR A 68 -31.52 30.23 9.37
CA THR A 68 -31.59 29.56 8.05
C THR A 68 -30.27 29.61 7.30
N LEU A 69 -29.55 30.74 7.32
CA LEU A 69 -28.18 30.85 6.78
C LEU A 69 -27.22 29.88 7.47
N CYS A 70 -27.25 29.78 8.80
CA CYS A 70 -26.42 28.84 9.55
C CYS A 70 -26.71 27.38 9.17
N ILE A 71 -27.98 26.98 9.04
CA ILE A 71 -28.36 25.63 8.62
C ILE A 71 -27.86 25.35 7.20
N VAL A 72 -28.03 26.29 6.26
CA VAL A 72 -27.54 26.15 4.88
C VAL A 72 -26.03 25.99 4.86
N ILE A 73 -25.28 26.79 5.62
CA ILE A 73 -23.83 26.67 5.74
C ILE A 73 -23.43 25.31 6.33
N ILE A 74 -24.10 24.86 7.40
CA ILE A 74 -23.83 23.55 8.00
C ILE A 74 -24.09 22.42 6.99
N VAL A 75 -25.18 22.47 6.24
CA VAL A 75 -25.50 21.48 5.20
C VAL A 75 -24.45 21.49 4.08
N ILE A 76 -24.03 22.68 3.62
CA ILE A 76 -22.97 22.81 2.61
C ILE A 76 -21.64 22.23 3.14
N LEU A 77 -21.22 22.60 4.35
CA LEU A 77 -19.98 22.10 4.96
C LEU A 77 -20.04 20.59 5.19
N ALA A 78 -21.16 20.07 5.68
CA ALA A 78 -21.36 18.62 5.85
C ALA A 78 -21.31 17.89 4.50
N THR A 79 -21.92 18.46 3.46
CA THR A 79 -21.89 17.89 2.10
C THR A 79 -20.47 17.89 1.53
N LEU A 80 -19.75 19.00 1.60
CA LEU A 80 -18.36 19.10 1.17
C LEU A 80 -17.45 18.15 1.97
N TYR A 81 -17.68 18.00 3.27
CA TYR A 81 -16.96 17.05 4.11
C TYR A 81 -17.20 15.60 3.69
N LEU A 82 -18.46 15.21 3.47
CA LEU A 82 -18.80 13.86 3.01
C LEU A 82 -18.25 13.58 1.61
N MET A 83 -18.27 14.57 0.71
CA MET A 83 -17.70 14.46 -0.63
C MET A 83 -16.16 14.41 -0.65
N SER A 84 -15.49 15.03 0.32
CA SER A 84 -14.03 15.02 0.43
C SER A 84 -13.46 13.77 1.11
N ARG A 85 -14.31 12.90 1.67
CA ARG A 85 -13.85 11.65 2.28
C ARG A 85 -13.20 10.75 1.21
N PRO A 86 -12.00 10.21 1.47
CA PRO A 86 -11.37 9.30 0.54
C PRO A 86 -12.22 8.04 0.38
N ARG A 87 -12.38 7.59 -0.86
CA ARG A 87 -13.13 6.37 -1.16
C ARG A 87 -12.51 5.18 -0.43
N LYS A 88 -13.37 4.34 0.13
CA LYS A 88 -12.93 3.11 0.79
C LYS A 88 -12.45 2.12 -0.29
N VAL A 89 -11.28 1.52 -0.06
CA VAL A 89 -10.66 0.51 -0.92
C VAL A 89 -10.60 -0.78 -0.12
N TYR A 90 -10.99 -1.88 -0.75
CA TYR A 90 -11.10 -3.18 -0.11
C TYR A 90 -10.28 -4.23 -0.85
N LEU A 91 -9.70 -5.17 -0.10
CA LEU A 91 -9.10 -6.36 -0.67
C LEU A 91 -10.21 -7.36 -0.98
N VAL A 92 -10.45 -7.63 -2.26
CA VAL A 92 -11.50 -8.55 -2.69
C VAL A 92 -11.08 -10.01 -2.50
N ASN A 93 -9.83 -10.33 -2.86
CA ASN A 93 -9.32 -11.70 -2.78
C ASN A 93 -7.79 -11.74 -2.74
N PHE A 94 -7.23 -12.90 -2.40
CA PHE A 94 -5.81 -13.20 -2.43
C PHE A 94 -5.56 -14.68 -2.75
N SER A 95 -4.38 -14.96 -3.28
CA SER A 95 -3.84 -16.30 -3.53
C SER A 95 -2.33 -16.31 -3.22
N CYS A 96 -1.80 -17.49 -2.91
CA CYS A 96 -0.39 -17.71 -2.61
C CYS A 96 0.08 -18.94 -3.36
N TYR A 97 1.22 -18.84 -4.06
CA TYR A 97 1.75 -19.98 -4.77
C TYR A 97 2.31 -20.99 -3.79
N LYS A 98 1.87 -22.24 -3.91
CA LYS A 98 2.44 -23.36 -3.20
C LYS A 98 3.29 -24.17 -4.19
N PRO A 99 4.62 -24.22 -4.02
CA PRO A 99 5.46 -25.02 -4.90
C PRO A 99 5.16 -26.51 -4.81
N ASP A 100 5.58 -27.24 -5.83
CA ASP A 100 5.48 -28.70 -5.86
C ASP A 100 6.28 -29.35 -4.71
N GLN A 101 5.82 -30.52 -4.24
CA GLN A 101 6.48 -31.21 -3.11
C GLN A 101 7.92 -31.61 -3.41
N THR A 102 8.29 -31.77 -4.68
CA THR A 102 9.68 -32.02 -5.12
C THR A 102 10.64 -30.89 -4.77
N LEU A 103 10.12 -29.69 -4.48
CA LEU A 103 10.90 -28.53 -4.05
C LEU A 103 11.00 -28.41 -2.52
N MET A 104 10.40 -29.33 -1.76
CA MET A 104 10.60 -29.41 -0.31
C MET A 104 12.04 -29.80 -0.01
N CYS A 105 12.64 -29.10 0.95
CA CYS A 105 14.00 -29.32 1.38
C CYS A 105 14.05 -29.49 2.89
N SER A 106 14.62 -30.63 3.31
CA SER A 106 14.94 -30.88 4.72
C SER A 106 16.21 -30.12 5.11
N LYS A 107 16.41 -29.88 6.40
CA LYS A 107 17.62 -29.21 6.92
C LYS A 107 18.88 -29.98 6.53
N GLU A 108 18.80 -31.30 6.56
CA GLU A 108 19.91 -32.20 6.23
C GLU A 108 20.24 -32.14 4.73
N THR A 109 19.20 -32.10 3.89
CA THR A 109 19.34 -31.96 2.43
C THR A 109 20.00 -30.63 2.08
N PHE A 110 19.54 -29.54 2.70
CA PHE A 110 20.12 -28.21 2.51
C PHE A 110 21.59 -28.15 2.95
N MET A 111 21.91 -28.70 4.12
CA MET A 111 23.30 -28.73 4.61
C MET A 111 24.20 -29.61 3.73
N LYS A 112 23.68 -30.74 3.23
CA LYS A 112 24.41 -31.60 2.27
C LYS A 112 24.70 -30.85 0.97
N ALA A 113 23.69 -30.23 0.37
CA ALA A 113 23.86 -29.43 -0.85
C ALA A 113 24.87 -28.29 -0.64
N THR A 114 24.75 -27.55 0.47
CA THR A 114 25.67 -26.46 0.82
C THR A 114 27.12 -26.96 0.92
N LYS A 115 27.36 -28.10 1.60
CA LYS A 115 28.71 -28.67 1.71
C LYS A 115 29.28 -29.08 0.36
N LEU A 116 28.44 -29.63 -0.53
CA LEU A 116 28.86 -30.05 -1.88
C LEU A 116 29.25 -28.88 -2.79
N THR A 117 28.85 -27.64 -2.47
CA THR A 117 29.29 -26.46 -3.24
C THR A 117 30.79 -26.17 -3.08
N GLY A 118 31.44 -26.70 -2.04
CA GLY A 118 32.85 -26.43 -1.75
C GLY A 118 33.19 -24.99 -1.37
N SER A 119 32.18 -24.12 -1.20
CA SER A 119 32.37 -22.67 -0.99
C SER A 119 32.48 -22.25 0.48
N PHE A 120 32.33 -23.20 1.42
CA PHE A 120 32.27 -22.92 2.85
C PHE A 120 33.26 -23.77 3.64
N THR A 121 33.89 -23.17 4.66
CA THR A 121 34.72 -23.89 5.64
C THR A 121 33.85 -24.73 6.58
N ASP A 122 34.44 -25.74 7.24
CA ASP A 122 33.72 -26.57 8.22
C ASP A 122 33.17 -25.74 9.39
N GLU A 123 33.88 -24.70 9.81
CA GLU A 123 33.43 -23.74 10.83
C GLU A 123 32.19 -22.96 10.37
N SER A 124 32.18 -22.48 9.11
CA SER A 124 31.04 -21.77 8.53
C SER A 124 29.83 -22.68 8.37
N LEU A 125 30.04 -23.93 7.95
CA LEU A 125 28.99 -24.95 7.87
C LEU A 125 28.40 -25.27 9.25
N ALA A 126 29.23 -25.39 10.28
CA ALA A 126 28.77 -25.61 11.66
C ALA A 126 27.96 -24.42 12.18
N PHE A 127 28.35 -23.19 11.86
CA PHE A 127 27.60 -21.99 12.18
C PHE A 127 26.25 -21.92 11.45
N GLN A 128 26.23 -22.18 10.14
CA GLN A 128 25.01 -22.23 9.34
C GLN A 128 24.03 -23.29 9.85
N LYS A 129 24.53 -24.46 10.26
CA LYS A 129 23.72 -25.51 10.89
C LYS A 129 23.03 -25.01 12.17
N LYS A 130 23.77 -24.32 13.06
CA LYS A 130 23.21 -23.73 14.29
C LYS A 130 22.13 -22.69 13.98
N ILE A 131 22.32 -21.85 12.96
CA ILE A 131 21.30 -20.90 12.50
C ILE A 131 20.05 -21.66 12.03
N LEU A 132 20.23 -22.67 11.18
CA LEU A 132 19.13 -23.43 10.61
C LEU A 132 18.30 -24.18 11.67
N GLU A 133 18.95 -24.70 12.71
CA GLU A 133 18.29 -25.32 13.86
C GLU A 133 17.44 -24.33 14.67
N ARG A 134 17.84 -23.05 14.73
CA ARG A 134 17.17 -21.98 15.52
C ARG A 134 16.27 -21.04 14.71
N SER A 135 16.28 -21.14 13.39
CA SER A 135 15.56 -20.25 12.46
C SER A 135 14.04 -20.39 12.46
N GLY A 136 13.50 -21.47 13.03
CA GLY A 136 12.07 -21.80 12.95
C GLY A 136 11.64 -22.44 11.63
N TYR A 137 12.54 -22.66 10.66
CA TYR A 137 12.22 -23.40 9.44
C TYR A 137 11.93 -24.88 9.75
N GLY A 138 10.86 -25.41 9.16
CA GLY A 138 10.46 -26.81 9.27
C GLY A 138 11.11 -27.70 8.22
N GLN A 139 10.98 -29.02 8.38
CA GLN A 139 11.53 -30.01 7.45
C GLN A 139 10.82 -30.07 6.08
N LYS A 140 9.75 -29.29 5.90
CA LYS A 140 8.95 -29.19 4.66
C LYS A 140 8.99 -27.78 4.07
N THR A 141 10.08 -27.05 4.30
CA THR A 141 10.28 -25.72 3.74
C THR A 141 10.66 -25.86 2.27
N TYR A 142 10.14 -25.01 1.40
CA TYR A 142 10.46 -25.04 -0.03
C TYR A 142 11.68 -24.18 -0.32
N ILE A 143 12.49 -24.60 -1.29
CA ILE A 143 13.64 -23.84 -1.78
C ILE A 143 13.66 -23.88 -3.32
N ALA A 144 14.28 -22.87 -3.93
CA ALA A 144 14.53 -22.86 -5.36
C ALA A 144 15.34 -24.10 -5.76
N LYS A 145 14.88 -24.80 -6.80
CA LYS A 145 15.52 -26.04 -7.30
C LYS A 145 17.02 -25.83 -7.56
N THR A 146 17.36 -24.70 -8.16
CA THR A 146 18.72 -24.30 -8.53
C THR A 146 19.69 -24.26 -7.35
N LEU A 147 19.20 -23.99 -6.13
CA LEU A 147 20.02 -23.96 -4.91
C LEU A 147 20.38 -25.36 -4.39
N LEU A 148 19.73 -26.41 -4.90
CA LEU A 148 20.03 -27.80 -4.57
C LEU A 148 20.90 -28.49 -5.63
N GLU A 149 21.15 -27.83 -6.77
CA GLU A 149 21.97 -28.35 -7.85
C GLU A 149 23.47 -28.21 -7.52
N VAL A 150 24.28 -29.15 -8.00
CA VAL A 150 25.74 -29.16 -7.85
C VAL A 150 26.36 -29.36 -9.24
N PRO A 151 26.99 -28.34 -9.84
CA PRO A 151 27.14 -26.97 -9.33
C PRO A 151 25.82 -26.18 -9.31
N ILE A 152 25.72 -25.16 -8.46
CA ILE A 152 24.54 -24.28 -8.39
C ILE A 152 24.36 -23.56 -9.73
N ASN A 153 23.15 -23.62 -10.28
CA ASN A 153 22.79 -22.91 -11.51
C ASN A 153 22.02 -21.62 -11.21
N MET A 154 22.72 -20.48 -11.14
CA MET A 154 22.10 -19.15 -10.98
C MET A 154 21.93 -18.41 -12.31
N SER A 155 21.71 -19.13 -13.41
CA SER A 155 21.51 -18.49 -14.71
C SER A 155 20.25 -17.61 -14.73
N PHE A 156 20.28 -16.58 -15.57
CA PHE A 156 19.15 -15.68 -15.77
C PHE A 156 17.89 -16.43 -16.24
N ASP A 157 18.06 -17.47 -17.06
CA ASP A 157 16.96 -18.27 -17.57
C ASP A 157 16.27 -19.09 -16.47
N GLU A 158 17.02 -19.68 -15.55
CA GLU A 158 16.42 -20.39 -14.42
C GLU A 158 15.70 -19.44 -13.46
N ALA A 159 16.29 -18.28 -13.14
CA ALA A 159 15.63 -17.25 -12.34
C ALA A 159 14.33 -16.76 -13.01
N ARG A 160 14.34 -16.60 -14.34
CA ARG A 160 13.15 -16.23 -15.12
C ARG A 160 12.09 -17.34 -15.12
N LYS A 161 12.48 -18.61 -15.22
CA LYS A 161 11.57 -19.76 -15.13
C LYS A 161 10.90 -19.83 -13.76
N GLU A 162 11.67 -19.69 -12.69
CA GLU A 162 11.16 -19.67 -11.31
C GLU A 162 10.18 -18.50 -11.09
N ALA A 163 10.58 -17.28 -11.46
CA ALA A 163 9.72 -16.11 -11.35
C ALA A 163 8.41 -16.29 -12.13
N GLY A 164 8.48 -16.85 -13.35
CA GLY A 164 7.30 -17.19 -14.15
C GLY A 164 6.41 -18.24 -13.48
N MET A 165 6.99 -19.33 -12.97
CA MET A 165 6.25 -20.38 -12.25
C MET A 165 5.44 -19.80 -11.08
N VAL A 166 6.10 -19.01 -10.22
CA VAL A 166 5.46 -18.40 -9.05
C VAL A 166 4.42 -17.37 -9.46
N MET A 167 4.80 -16.40 -10.31
CA MET A 167 3.89 -15.32 -10.72
C MET A 167 2.66 -15.86 -11.43
N PHE A 168 2.84 -16.70 -12.45
CA PHE A 168 1.73 -17.19 -13.24
C PHE A 168 0.85 -18.12 -12.43
N GLY A 169 1.42 -18.97 -11.56
CA GLY A 169 0.64 -19.80 -10.65
C GLY A 169 -0.29 -19.00 -9.74
N VAL A 170 0.21 -17.92 -9.10
CA VAL A 170 -0.65 -17.04 -8.26
C VAL A 170 -1.74 -16.35 -9.09
N ILE A 171 -1.39 -15.84 -10.28
CA ILE A 171 -2.35 -15.12 -11.11
C ILE A 171 -3.45 -16.04 -11.60
N ASP A 172 -3.09 -17.21 -12.10
CA ASP A 172 -4.02 -18.21 -12.63
C ASP A 172 -5.03 -18.61 -11.54
N GLU A 173 -4.56 -18.90 -10.32
CA GLU A 173 -5.41 -19.23 -9.18
C GLU A 173 -6.32 -18.05 -8.80
N LEU A 174 -5.78 -16.83 -8.73
CA LEU A 174 -6.54 -15.65 -8.32
C LEU A 174 -7.62 -15.28 -9.35
N LEU A 175 -7.31 -15.36 -10.64
CA LEU A 175 -8.29 -15.14 -11.71
C LEU A 175 -9.37 -16.22 -11.70
N ALA A 176 -9.01 -17.48 -11.51
CA ALA A 176 -9.97 -18.58 -11.39
C ALA A 176 -10.91 -18.39 -10.18
N LYS A 177 -10.37 -17.96 -9.03
CA LYS A 177 -11.13 -17.75 -7.79
C LYS A 177 -12.06 -16.55 -7.85
N THR A 178 -11.71 -15.52 -8.62
CA THR A 178 -12.47 -14.26 -8.68
C THR A 178 -13.37 -14.13 -9.90
N GLY A 179 -13.07 -14.83 -11.00
CA GLY A 179 -13.77 -14.69 -12.28
C GLY A 179 -13.52 -13.35 -12.99
N VAL A 180 -12.56 -12.55 -12.50
CA VAL A 180 -12.24 -11.23 -13.07
C VAL A 180 -11.63 -11.42 -14.45
N LYS A 181 -12.14 -10.68 -15.44
CA LYS A 181 -11.57 -10.71 -16.80
C LYS A 181 -10.27 -9.91 -16.82
N THR A 182 -9.27 -10.42 -17.52
CA THR A 182 -7.94 -9.76 -17.64
C THR A 182 -8.02 -8.35 -18.23
N LYS A 183 -9.06 -8.02 -18.99
CA LYS A 183 -9.32 -6.68 -19.56
C LYS A 183 -9.84 -5.67 -18.54
N ASP A 184 -10.43 -6.12 -17.43
CA ASP A 184 -10.98 -5.26 -16.39
C ASP A 184 -9.90 -4.82 -15.38
N ILE A 185 -8.73 -5.45 -15.42
CA ILE A 185 -7.58 -5.13 -14.57
C ILE A 185 -6.97 -3.81 -15.02
N GLY A 186 -7.10 -2.79 -14.18
CA GLY A 186 -6.64 -1.43 -14.49
C GLY A 186 -5.25 -1.07 -14.03
N ILE A 187 -4.79 -1.71 -12.96
CA ILE A 187 -3.53 -1.44 -12.28
C ILE A 187 -2.88 -2.79 -11.96
N LEU A 188 -1.60 -2.92 -12.27
CA LEU A 188 -0.77 -4.06 -11.90
C LEU A 188 0.42 -3.54 -11.10
N VAL A 189 0.57 -4.04 -9.87
CA VAL A 189 1.76 -3.79 -9.05
C VAL A 189 2.44 -5.14 -8.84
N VAL A 190 3.68 -5.26 -9.32
CA VAL A 190 4.55 -6.41 -9.10
C VAL A 190 5.69 -5.98 -8.21
N ASN A 191 5.98 -6.78 -7.19
CA ASN A 191 7.17 -6.62 -6.38
C ASN A 191 8.08 -7.84 -6.50
N CYS A 192 9.39 -7.61 -6.58
CA CYS A 192 10.40 -8.65 -6.45
C CYS A 192 11.72 -8.01 -6.05
N SER A 193 12.35 -8.50 -4.98
CA SER A 193 13.68 -7.99 -4.56
C SER A 193 14.84 -8.84 -5.08
N LEU A 194 14.59 -10.12 -5.37
CA LEU A 194 15.63 -11.09 -5.74
C LEU A 194 15.97 -11.07 -7.23
N PHE A 195 15.01 -10.67 -8.08
CA PHE A 195 15.17 -10.71 -9.53
C PHE A 195 14.45 -9.53 -10.19
N ASN A 196 15.19 -8.65 -10.87
CA ASN A 196 14.65 -7.47 -11.55
C ASN A 196 15.18 -7.39 -13.01
N PRO A 197 14.68 -8.28 -13.90
CA PRO A 197 15.13 -8.35 -15.28
C PRO A 197 14.68 -7.16 -16.14
N THR A 198 15.33 -7.02 -17.29
CA THR A 198 14.82 -6.23 -18.42
C THR A 198 14.54 -7.17 -19.59
N PRO A 199 13.30 -7.26 -20.11
CA PRO A 199 12.09 -6.54 -19.70
C PRO A 199 11.60 -6.93 -18.28
N SER A 200 10.85 -6.04 -17.63
CA SER A 200 10.42 -6.20 -16.24
C SER A 200 9.47 -7.38 -16.03
N LEU A 201 9.38 -7.87 -14.78
CA LEU A 201 8.43 -8.92 -14.41
C LEU A 201 6.99 -8.48 -14.61
N SER A 202 6.68 -7.21 -14.33
CA SER A 202 5.37 -6.64 -14.66
C SER A 202 5.07 -6.69 -16.16
N SER A 203 6.06 -6.48 -17.03
CA SER A 203 5.91 -6.62 -18.49
C SER A 203 5.68 -8.07 -18.91
N MET A 204 6.35 -9.02 -18.25
CA MET A 204 6.11 -10.46 -18.48
C MET A 204 4.66 -10.84 -18.19
N VAL A 205 4.11 -10.35 -17.07
CA VAL A 205 2.71 -10.55 -16.69
C VAL A 205 1.76 -9.90 -17.71
N VAL A 206 1.97 -8.62 -18.04
CA VAL A 206 1.15 -7.89 -19.02
C VAL A 206 1.08 -8.64 -20.36
N ASN A 207 2.23 -9.11 -20.86
CA ASN A 207 2.30 -9.81 -22.14
C ASN A 207 1.65 -11.20 -22.10
N ARG A 208 1.79 -11.97 -21.01
CA ARG A 208 1.20 -13.31 -20.89
C ARG A 208 -0.32 -13.27 -20.85
N TYR A 209 -0.88 -12.41 -19.99
CA TYR A 209 -2.34 -12.34 -19.77
C TYR A 209 -3.07 -11.42 -20.75
N LYS A 210 -2.34 -10.80 -21.68
CA LYS A 210 -2.88 -9.86 -22.66
C LYS A 210 -3.74 -8.78 -21.98
N LEU A 211 -3.18 -8.20 -20.91
CA LEU A 211 -3.83 -7.11 -20.18
C LEU A 211 -4.09 -5.93 -21.12
N ARG A 212 -4.99 -5.02 -20.73
CA ARG A 212 -5.34 -3.86 -21.56
C ARG A 212 -4.13 -2.95 -21.81
N GLY A 213 -4.09 -2.29 -22.98
CA GLY A 213 -2.95 -1.45 -23.38
C GLY A 213 -2.74 -0.20 -22.52
N ASN A 214 -3.79 0.29 -21.86
CA ASN A 214 -3.75 1.44 -20.95
C ASN A 214 -3.64 1.02 -19.46
N ILE A 215 -3.00 -0.12 -19.19
CA ILE A 215 -2.75 -0.57 -17.82
C ILE A 215 -1.67 0.29 -17.15
N LEU A 216 -1.89 0.64 -15.88
CA LEU A 216 -0.84 1.20 -15.04
C LEU A 216 -0.01 0.06 -14.45
N SER A 217 1.21 -0.14 -14.95
CA SER A 217 2.09 -1.24 -14.57
C SER A 217 3.28 -0.73 -13.75
N TYR A 218 3.42 -1.22 -12.51
CA TYR A 218 4.51 -0.86 -11.60
C TYR A 218 5.33 -2.10 -11.26
N ASN A 219 6.65 -2.01 -11.41
CA ASN A 219 7.60 -3.04 -10.98
C ASN A 219 8.48 -2.49 -9.86
N LEU A 220 8.28 -2.98 -8.64
CA LEU A 220 8.97 -2.51 -7.45
C LEU A 220 10.08 -3.51 -7.05
N GLY A 221 11.28 -3.01 -6.81
CA GLY A 221 12.42 -3.80 -6.34
C GLY A 221 13.15 -3.14 -5.18
N GLY A 222 13.99 -3.93 -4.48
CA GLY A 222 14.91 -3.41 -3.44
C GLY A 222 14.31 -3.05 -2.08
N MET A 223 13.01 -3.30 -1.85
CA MET A 223 12.33 -2.98 -0.58
C MET A 223 12.35 -4.12 0.45
N GLY A 224 12.80 -5.32 0.04
CA GLY A 224 12.89 -6.50 0.91
C GLY A 224 11.54 -6.91 1.49
N CYS A 225 11.53 -7.36 2.76
CA CYS A 225 10.35 -7.92 3.42
C CYS A 225 9.19 -6.93 3.59
N SER A 226 9.44 -5.62 3.48
CA SER A 226 8.40 -4.59 3.56
C SER A 226 7.60 -4.40 2.26
N ALA A 227 8.10 -4.97 1.15
CA ALA A 227 7.58 -4.71 -0.19
C ALA A 227 6.09 -5.01 -0.35
N GLY A 228 5.59 -6.04 0.34
CA GLY A 228 4.17 -6.42 0.29
C GLY A 228 3.26 -5.32 0.81
N LEU A 229 3.56 -4.73 1.97
CA LEU A 229 2.75 -3.65 2.54
C LEU A 229 2.86 -2.37 1.71
N ILE A 230 4.05 -2.07 1.19
CA ILE A 230 4.26 -0.90 0.33
C ILE A 230 3.46 -1.04 -0.98
N SER A 231 3.42 -2.24 -1.57
CA SER A 231 2.65 -2.52 -2.78
C SER A 231 1.14 -2.31 -2.56
N ILE A 232 0.63 -2.74 -1.40
CA ILE A 232 -0.78 -2.56 -1.01
C ILE A 232 -1.09 -1.07 -0.78
N ASP A 233 -0.22 -0.33 -0.09
CA ASP A 233 -0.41 1.12 0.12
C ASP A 233 -0.38 1.89 -1.20
N LEU A 234 0.56 1.57 -2.09
CA LEU A 234 0.62 2.13 -3.43
C LEU A 234 -0.68 1.86 -4.19
N ALA A 235 -1.15 0.61 -4.22
CA ALA A 235 -2.37 0.24 -4.90
C ALA A 235 -3.60 0.99 -4.34
N LYS A 236 -3.70 1.12 -3.01
CA LYS A 236 -4.74 1.91 -2.35
C LYS A 236 -4.73 3.37 -2.80
N ARG A 237 -3.56 4.02 -2.80
CA ARG A 237 -3.41 5.42 -3.22
C ARG A 237 -3.78 5.61 -4.68
N LEU A 238 -3.36 4.70 -5.56
CA LEU A 238 -3.70 4.74 -6.98
C LEU A 238 -5.21 4.60 -7.20
N LEU A 239 -5.88 3.68 -6.49
CA LEU A 239 -7.33 3.52 -6.56
C LEU A 239 -8.09 4.73 -6.03
N GLN A 240 -7.57 5.39 -4.99
CA GLN A 240 -8.18 6.61 -4.44
C GLN A 240 -7.99 7.84 -5.35
N ALA A 241 -6.84 7.94 -6.01
CA ALA A 241 -6.51 9.04 -6.90
C ALA A 241 -7.20 8.94 -8.27
N THR A 242 -7.59 7.73 -8.70
CA THR A 242 -8.23 7.58 -10.00
C THR A 242 -9.73 7.81 -9.88
N GLU A 243 -10.28 8.73 -10.69
CA GLU A 243 -11.72 8.96 -10.77
C GLU A 243 -12.48 7.71 -11.25
N PRO A 244 -13.73 7.49 -10.84
CA PRO A 244 -14.53 6.36 -11.27
C PRO A 244 -15.00 6.63 -12.71
N THR A 245 -14.16 6.31 -13.69
CA THR A 245 -14.69 5.96 -15.01
C THR A 245 -15.61 4.76 -14.83
N LYS A 246 -16.80 4.78 -15.46
CA LYS A 246 -17.95 3.86 -15.31
C LYS A 246 -17.66 2.35 -15.47
N THR A 247 -16.41 1.94 -15.58
CA THR A 247 -15.99 0.56 -15.76
C THR A 247 -15.41 0.05 -14.44
N LYS A 248 -16.05 -0.98 -13.85
CA LYS A 248 -15.54 -1.74 -12.70
C LYS A 248 -14.05 -2.04 -12.92
N ARG A 249 -13.18 -1.48 -12.08
CA ARG A 249 -11.76 -1.79 -12.07
C ARG A 249 -11.48 -2.66 -10.88
N ASP A 250 -11.54 -3.96 -11.10
CA ASP A 250 -11.12 -4.93 -10.11
C ASP A 250 -9.60 -4.96 -10.07
N LEU A 251 -9.03 -4.76 -8.88
CA LEU A 251 -7.59 -4.76 -8.67
C LEU A 251 -7.13 -6.18 -8.35
N VAL A 252 -6.20 -6.68 -9.15
CA VAL A 252 -5.40 -7.87 -8.84
C VAL A 252 -4.08 -7.36 -8.24
N SER A 253 -4.02 -7.22 -6.92
CA SER A 253 -2.77 -6.94 -6.21
C SER A 253 -1.99 -8.25 -6.07
N LEU A 254 -0.98 -8.45 -6.90
CA LEU A 254 -0.12 -9.62 -6.83
C LEU A 254 0.96 -9.43 -5.79
N ARG A 255 0.89 -10.25 -4.74
CA ARG A 255 1.94 -10.39 -3.75
C ARG A 255 2.83 -11.54 -4.18
N LEU A 256 4.09 -11.25 -4.47
CA LEU A 256 5.13 -12.26 -4.41
C LEU A 256 5.75 -12.20 -3.01
N CYS A 257 5.80 -13.35 -2.36
CA CYS A 257 6.84 -13.66 -1.38
C CYS A 257 7.82 -14.59 -2.09
#